data_AF-A0A7Y3G2Q3-F1
#
_entry.id   AF-A0A7Y3G2Q3-F1
#
_cell.length_a   1.000
_cell.length_b   1.000
_cell.length_c   1.000
_cell.angle_alpha   90.00
_cell.angle_beta   90.00
_cell.angle_gamma   90.00
#
_symmetry.space_group_name_H-M   'P 1'
#
loop_
_entity.id
_entity.type
_entity.pdbx_description
1 polymer ?
#
loop_
_entity_poly.entity_id
_entity_poly.type
_entity_poly.pdbx_seq_one_letter_code
_entity_poly.pdbx_strand_id
1 'polypeptide(L)'
;VTAPDNGSLRISNDAGNDAGAIFLGAQSAAFPAIYRDSTGLQFKTGDGLNPTHIGAGRIDAEERLRLKEQASSPSAVPSYGMLYTKTDGHLYFLDSSGAETDLLDIVSEILPGNCLSGDAVGDFVYITGNKVAGRVQVTKADITNVSKMPAVGVIVSKDNPTTCDVQWSGEVLGVFTGLTAGRVHWVDTDGTPTASLPAPGADHYLQKVGVATSSDSMVLHNDANLVKRLF
;
A
#
# COMPACT_ATOMS: atom_id res chain seq x y z
N VAL A 1 -44.70 34.42 -16.78
CA VAL A 1 -44.61 33.92 -15.39
C VAL A 1 -43.26 33.23 -15.27
N THR A 2 -42.32 33.82 -14.56
CA THR A 2 -40.96 33.28 -14.35
C THR A 2 -41.07 32.02 -13.48
N ALA A 3 -40.40 30.94 -13.90
CA ALA A 3 -40.31 29.72 -13.10
C ALA A 3 -39.59 30.05 -11.77
N PRO A 4 -40.10 29.65 -10.60
CA PRO A 4 -39.39 29.89 -9.36
C PRO A 4 -38.09 29.06 -9.35
N ASP A 5 -36.99 29.75 -9.05
CA ASP A 5 -35.66 29.18 -8.87
C ASP A 5 -35.68 28.19 -7.68
N ASN A 6 -35.32 26.93 -7.97
CA ASN A 6 -34.93 25.88 -7.01
C ASN A 6 -35.83 25.75 -5.76
N GLY A 7 -37.04 25.19 -5.92
CA GLY A 7 -37.85 24.77 -4.78
C GLY A 7 -37.12 23.69 -3.96
N SER A 8 -36.82 23.96 -2.69
CA SER A 8 -36.37 22.94 -1.75
C SER A 8 -37.58 22.31 -1.07
N LEU A 9 -37.71 20.98 -1.15
CA LEU A 9 -38.70 20.24 -0.39
C LEU A 9 -38.09 19.88 0.96
N ARG A 10 -38.47 20.62 2.01
CA ARG A 10 -38.09 20.33 3.39
C ARG A 10 -39.20 19.55 4.07
N ILE A 11 -38.94 18.28 4.39
CA ILE A 11 -39.85 17.45 5.18
C ILE A 11 -39.22 17.31 6.57
N SER A 12 -39.83 17.93 7.57
CA SER A 12 -39.47 17.78 8.98
C SER A 12 -40.54 16.98 9.71
N ASN A 13 -40.10 16.06 10.58
CA ASN A 13 -40.99 15.42 11.54
C ASN A 13 -40.70 16.03 12.93
N ASP A 14 -41.64 16.82 13.45
CA ASP A 14 -41.51 17.49 14.75
C ASP A 14 -42.12 16.67 15.90
N ALA A 15 -42.56 15.43 15.66
CA ALA A 15 -43.00 14.51 16.70
C ALA A 15 -41.81 13.67 17.18
N GLY A 16 -41.40 13.90 18.43
CA GLY A 16 -40.12 13.50 19.01
C GLY A 16 -39.82 12.00 19.17
N ASN A 17 -40.37 11.09 18.37
CA ASN A 17 -39.97 9.68 18.30
C ASN A 17 -40.27 8.95 16.97
N ASP A 18 -40.76 9.60 15.91
CA ASP A 18 -41.13 8.91 14.65
C ASP A 18 -40.06 9.05 13.54
N ALA A 19 -39.61 7.92 13.00
CA ALA A 19 -38.77 7.89 11.80
C ALA A 19 -39.64 8.22 10.56
N GLY A 20 -39.74 9.51 10.22
CA GLY A 20 -40.38 9.94 8.98
C GLY A 20 -39.59 9.42 7.78
N ALA A 21 -40.15 8.46 7.05
CA ALA A 21 -39.63 8.01 5.77
C ALA A 21 -40.31 8.80 4.64
N ILE A 22 -39.52 9.39 3.75
CA ILE A 22 -40.02 10.02 2.53
C ILE A 22 -40.11 8.92 1.46
N PHE A 23 -41.33 8.48 1.16
CA PHE A 23 -41.56 7.51 0.09
C PHE A 23 -41.75 8.25 -1.24
N LEU A 24 -40.72 8.29 -2.07
CA LEU A 24 -40.80 8.79 -3.45
C LEU A 24 -41.17 7.62 -4.39
N GLY A 25 -42.41 7.15 -4.33
CA GLY A 25 -42.91 6.07 -5.22
C GLY A 25 -43.80 5.03 -4.54
N ALA A 26 -44.47 4.22 -5.38
CA ALA A 26 -45.46 3.22 -4.95
C ALA A 26 -44.86 2.04 -4.18
N GLN A 27 -45.66 1.39 -3.31
CA GLN A 27 -45.28 0.29 -2.40
C GLN A 27 -44.92 -1.06 -3.07
N SER A 28 -44.44 -1.09 -4.31
CA SER A 28 -43.83 -2.32 -4.82
C SER A 28 -42.41 -2.43 -4.24
N ALA A 29 -42.04 -3.60 -3.74
CA ALA A 29 -40.85 -3.91 -2.92
C ALA A 29 -39.46 -3.67 -3.56
N ALA A 30 -39.35 -2.79 -4.56
CA ALA A 30 -38.20 -2.64 -5.44
C ALA A 30 -37.76 -1.18 -5.62
N PHE A 31 -37.67 -0.40 -4.53
CA PHE A 31 -37.16 0.98 -4.64
C PHE A 31 -35.89 1.20 -3.81
N PRO A 32 -34.92 1.95 -4.36
CA PRO A 32 -33.78 2.41 -3.59
C PRO A 32 -34.27 3.38 -2.52
N ALA A 33 -34.15 3.00 -1.26
CA ALA A 33 -34.58 3.83 -0.14
C ALA A 33 -33.38 4.52 0.50
N ILE A 34 -33.47 5.83 0.60
CA ILE A 34 -32.68 6.60 1.56
C ILE A 34 -33.44 6.51 2.88
N TYR A 35 -32.90 5.80 3.88
CA TYR A 35 -33.51 5.71 5.20
C TYR A 35 -32.47 6.02 6.27
N ARG A 36 -32.89 6.48 7.46
CA ARG A 36 -31.98 6.59 8.60
C ARG A 36 -32.33 5.50 9.61
N ASP A 37 -31.33 4.81 10.11
CA ASP A 37 -31.45 3.91 11.27
C ASP A 37 -30.59 4.40 12.44
N SER A 38 -30.48 3.59 13.50
CA SER A 38 -29.65 3.91 14.68
C SER A 38 -28.15 4.03 14.37
N THR A 39 -27.71 3.61 13.18
CA THR A 39 -26.31 3.65 12.74
C THR A 39 -26.02 4.78 11.75
N GLY A 40 -27.06 5.43 11.20
CA GLY A 40 -26.90 6.62 10.34
C GLY A 40 -27.83 6.64 9.14
N LEU A 41 -27.52 7.49 8.16
CA LEU A 41 -28.18 7.55 6.86
C LEU A 41 -27.70 6.38 6.00
N GLN A 42 -28.64 5.55 5.57
CA GLN A 42 -28.44 4.38 4.74
C GLN A 42 -28.98 4.64 3.34
N PHE A 43 -28.23 4.17 2.34
CA PHE A 43 -28.67 4.11 0.95
C PHE A 43 -28.82 2.64 0.58
N LYS A 44 -30.05 2.12 0.61
CA LYS A 44 -30.32 0.77 0.11
C LYS A 44 -30.57 0.86 -1.37
N THR A 45 -29.73 0.21 -2.18
CA THR A 45 -29.86 0.22 -3.64
C THR A 45 -30.62 -0.99 -4.18
N GLY A 46 -31.20 -1.85 -3.33
CA GLY A 46 -31.76 -3.15 -3.75
C GLY A 46 -32.86 -3.78 -2.92
N ASP A 47 -33.43 -4.84 -3.50
CA ASP A 47 -34.61 -5.57 -3.00
C ASP A 47 -34.29 -6.63 -1.93
N GLY A 48 -33.01 -6.89 -1.66
CA GLY A 48 -32.57 -7.89 -0.68
C GLY A 48 -32.56 -9.33 -1.20
N LEU A 49 -32.93 -9.56 -2.48
CA LEU A 49 -32.81 -10.86 -3.15
C LEU A 49 -31.59 -10.92 -4.08
N ASN A 50 -31.14 -9.77 -4.59
CA ASN A 50 -29.87 -9.64 -5.31
C ASN A 50 -28.97 -8.61 -4.62
N PRO A 51 -27.65 -8.87 -4.47
CA PRO A 51 -26.72 -7.87 -3.97
C PRO A 51 -26.71 -6.70 -4.94
N THR A 52 -27.26 -5.56 -4.53
CA THR A 52 -27.23 -4.36 -5.35
C THR A 52 -25.92 -3.66 -5.17
N HIS A 53 -25.10 -3.77 -6.20
CA HIS A 53 -23.96 -2.90 -6.40
C HIS A 53 -24.44 -1.45 -6.27
N ILE A 54 -23.73 -0.63 -5.50
CA ILE A 54 -23.76 0.81 -5.74
C ILE A 54 -23.07 0.97 -7.10
N GLY A 55 -23.87 0.95 -8.18
CA GLY A 55 -23.43 1.33 -9.52
C GLY A 55 -23.17 2.83 -9.55
N ALA A 56 -22.24 3.30 -8.73
CA ALA A 56 -21.73 4.65 -8.84
C ALA A 56 -20.84 4.66 -10.07
N GLY A 57 -21.34 5.21 -11.17
CA GLY A 57 -20.51 5.46 -12.36
C GLY A 57 -19.23 6.24 -12.00
N ARG A 58 -19.29 7.03 -10.91
CA ARG A 58 -18.15 7.67 -10.27
C ARG A 58 -18.39 7.75 -8.76
N ILE A 59 -17.48 7.20 -7.96
CA ILE A 59 -17.41 7.46 -6.51
C ILE A 59 -16.41 8.59 -6.33
N ASP A 60 -16.90 9.83 -6.25
CA ASP A 60 -16.09 10.97 -5.82
C ASP A 60 -16.04 10.99 -4.29
N ALA A 61 -15.14 10.19 -3.73
CA ALA A 61 -14.75 10.35 -2.34
C ALA A 61 -13.73 11.49 -2.29
N GLU A 62 -14.16 12.70 -1.94
CA GLU A 62 -13.30 13.91 -1.94
C GLU A 62 -12.01 13.71 -1.11
N GLU A 63 -12.03 12.84 -0.10
CA GLU A 63 -10.85 12.61 0.75
C GLU A 63 -10.53 11.13 1.03
N ARG A 64 -11.53 10.27 1.28
CA ARG A 64 -11.27 8.88 1.72
C ARG A 64 -12.34 7.89 1.27
N LEU A 65 -11.91 6.78 0.68
CA LEU A 65 -12.68 5.54 0.56
C LEU A 65 -12.31 4.62 1.73
N ARG A 66 -13.30 4.14 2.48
CA ARG A 66 -13.07 3.15 3.57
C ARG A 66 -13.70 1.82 3.16
N LEU A 67 -12.89 0.77 3.17
CA LEU A 67 -13.34 -0.60 2.99
C LEU A 67 -13.50 -1.25 4.35
N LYS A 68 -14.48 -2.15 4.49
CA LYS A 68 -14.65 -2.92 5.72
C LYS A 68 -13.66 -4.09 5.70
N GLU A 69 -12.83 -4.18 6.72
CA GLU A 69 -11.94 -5.32 6.94
C GLU A 69 -12.73 -6.60 7.21
N GLN A 70 -12.27 -7.71 6.64
CA GLN A 70 -12.82 -9.05 6.85
C GLN A 70 -11.78 -9.99 7.44
N ALA A 71 -12.20 -10.89 8.34
CA ALA A 71 -11.28 -11.86 8.95
C ALA A 71 -10.89 -13.00 7.99
N SER A 72 -11.63 -13.19 6.90
CA SER A 72 -11.42 -14.25 5.92
C SER A 72 -11.77 -13.77 4.52
N SER A 73 -11.25 -14.46 3.51
CA SER A 73 -11.61 -14.23 2.11
C SER A 73 -13.12 -14.39 1.90
N PRO A 74 -13.79 -13.44 1.23
CA PRO A 74 -15.17 -13.60 0.80
C PRO A 74 -15.31 -14.81 -0.15
N SER A 75 -16.52 -15.36 -0.26
CA SER A 75 -16.83 -16.34 -1.30
C SER A 75 -16.81 -15.67 -2.68
N ALA A 76 -16.08 -16.25 -3.63
CA ALA A 76 -16.05 -15.75 -5.00
C ALA A 76 -17.46 -15.67 -5.58
N VAL A 77 -17.72 -14.61 -6.35
CA VAL A 77 -18.99 -14.43 -7.04
C VAL A 77 -18.77 -14.54 -8.54
N PRO A 78 -19.54 -15.37 -9.27
CA PRO A 78 -19.37 -15.51 -10.70
C PRO A 78 -19.52 -14.17 -11.44
N SER A 79 -18.69 -13.97 -12.46
CA SER A 79 -18.74 -12.85 -13.40
C SER A 79 -18.16 -11.51 -12.93
N TYR A 80 -17.59 -11.40 -11.72
CA TYR A 80 -16.84 -10.22 -11.31
C TYR A 80 -15.73 -10.54 -10.31
N GLY A 81 -14.80 -9.60 -10.14
CA GLY A 81 -13.78 -9.62 -9.09
C GLY A 81 -14.12 -8.67 -7.94
N MET A 82 -13.58 -8.94 -6.76
CA MET A 82 -13.84 -8.16 -5.54
C MET A 82 -12.56 -7.53 -5.01
N LEU A 83 -12.62 -6.23 -4.71
CA LEU A 83 -11.60 -5.52 -3.94
C LEU A 83 -12.04 -5.48 -2.47
N TYR A 84 -11.20 -5.96 -1.55
CA TYR A 84 -11.53 -5.98 -0.13
C TYR A 84 -10.27 -5.94 0.74
N THR A 85 -10.43 -5.61 2.02
CA THR A 85 -9.32 -5.63 2.99
C THR A 85 -9.47 -6.77 3.98
N LYS A 86 -8.37 -7.39 4.41
CA LYS A 86 -8.37 -8.36 5.51
C LYS A 86 -7.89 -7.75 6.81
N THR A 87 -7.97 -8.52 7.90
CA THR A 87 -7.51 -8.13 9.24
C THR A 87 -6.00 -7.95 9.37
N ASP A 88 -5.23 -8.37 8.35
CA ASP A 88 -3.80 -8.07 8.22
C ASP A 88 -3.54 -6.63 7.72
N GLY A 89 -4.59 -5.89 7.33
CA GLY A 89 -4.50 -4.52 6.84
C GLY A 89 -4.15 -4.42 5.36
N HIS A 90 -4.06 -5.55 4.63
CA HIS A 90 -3.72 -5.58 3.22
C HIS A 90 -4.96 -5.47 2.34
N LEU A 91 -4.75 -5.04 1.10
CA LEU A 91 -5.78 -4.89 0.08
C LEU A 91 -5.70 -6.06 -0.90
N TYR A 92 -6.79 -6.79 -1.07
CA TYR A 92 -6.85 -7.99 -1.89
C TYR A 92 -7.79 -7.83 -3.07
N PHE A 93 -7.42 -8.42 -4.21
CA PHE A 93 -8.30 -8.69 -5.34
C PHE A 93 -8.62 -10.19 -5.38
N LEU A 94 -9.90 -10.54 -5.27
CA LEU A 94 -10.39 -11.90 -5.50
C LEU A 94 -11.04 -11.96 -6.89
N ASP A 95 -10.57 -12.83 -7.77
CA ASP A 95 -11.17 -13.00 -9.09
C ASP A 95 -12.44 -13.87 -9.05
N SER A 96 -13.12 -14.01 -10.20
CA SER A 96 -14.36 -14.80 -10.29
C SER A 96 -14.15 -16.31 -10.15
N SER A 97 -12.91 -16.80 -10.22
CA SER A 97 -12.56 -18.20 -9.99
C SER A 97 -12.26 -18.49 -8.52
N GLY A 98 -12.12 -17.44 -7.70
CA GLY A 98 -11.71 -17.53 -6.30
C GLY A 98 -10.20 -17.50 -6.09
N ALA A 99 -9.43 -17.18 -7.13
CA ALA A 99 -8.02 -16.88 -6.97
C ALA A 99 -7.88 -15.49 -6.35
N GLU A 100 -7.06 -15.41 -5.30
CA GLU A 100 -6.85 -14.20 -4.54
C GLU A 100 -5.45 -13.65 -4.83
N THR A 101 -5.35 -12.33 -4.89
CA THR A 101 -4.10 -11.62 -5.09
C THR A 101 -4.00 -10.49 -4.07
N ASP A 102 -2.94 -10.50 -3.28
CA ASP A 102 -2.57 -9.37 -2.44
C ASP A 102 -2.05 -8.24 -3.35
N LEU A 103 -2.72 -7.10 -3.36
CA LEU A 103 -2.34 -5.97 -4.19
C LEU A 103 -1.16 -5.19 -3.61
N LEU A 104 -0.82 -5.38 -2.33
CA LEU A 104 0.41 -4.86 -1.75
C LEU A 104 1.61 -5.74 -2.11
N ASP A 105 1.42 -7.04 -2.36
CA ASP A 105 2.51 -7.88 -2.89
C ASP A 105 2.87 -7.50 -4.33
N ILE A 106 1.93 -6.96 -5.11
CA ILE A 106 2.19 -6.49 -6.49
C ILE A 106 3.17 -5.30 -6.55
N VAL A 107 3.39 -4.57 -5.46
CA VAL A 107 4.37 -3.46 -5.44
C VAL A 107 5.79 -3.89 -5.05
N SER A 108 6.02 -5.18 -4.78
CA SER A 108 7.34 -5.73 -4.46
C SER A 108 8.06 -6.22 -5.73
N GLU A 109 9.06 -5.48 -6.18
CA GLU A 109 9.94 -5.91 -7.28
C GLU A 109 11.15 -6.64 -6.69
N ILE A 110 11.19 -7.97 -6.85
CA ILE A 110 12.34 -8.80 -6.47
C ILE A 110 13.01 -9.33 -7.73
N LEU A 111 14.31 -9.05 -7.87
CA LEU A 111 15.11 -9.46 -9.01
C LEU A 111 16.26 -10.39 -8.59
N PRO A 112 16.51 -11.49 -9.33
CA PRO A 112 17.66 -12.35 -9.08
C PRO A 112 18.96 -11.62 -9.46
N GLY A 113 19.96 -11.74 -8.60
CA GLY A 113 21.25 -11.06 -8.72
C GLY A 113 22.46 -11.95 -8.50
N ASN A 114 23.60 -11.50 -9.03
CA ASN A 114 24.92 -11.94 -8.62
C ASN A 114 25.47 -10.92 -7.62
N CYS A 115 25.84 -11.38 -6.44
CA CYS A 115 26.47 -10.59 -5.38
C CYS A 115 27.87 -11.13 -5.04
N LEU A 116 28.62 -10.39 -4.23
CA LEU A 116 29.88 -10.90 -3.66
C LEU A 116 29.60 -11.85 -2.49
N SER A 117 30.57 -12.73 -2.22
CA SER A 117 30.51 -13.65 -1.08
C SER A 117 30.45 -12.97 0.29
N GLY A 118 30.99 -11.75 0.39
CA GLY A 118 30.95 -10.94 1.59
C GLY A 118 29.68 -10.10 1.78
N ASP A 119 28.83 -10.00 0.76
CA ASP A 119 27.54 -9.32 0.87
C ASP A 119 26.56 -10.24 1.65
N ALA A 120 25.74 -9.67 2.52
CA ALA A 120 24.82 -10.38 3.41
C ALA A 120 23.34 -10.01 3.16
N VAL A 121 22.43 -10.85 3.64
CA VAL A 121 21.00 -10.51 3.71
C VAL A 121 20.84 -9.27 4.62
N GLY A 122 20.10 -8.27 4.15
CA GLY A 122 19.95 -6.97 4.79
C GLY A 122 20.89 -5.88 4.27
N ASP A 123 21.89 -6.22 3.44
CA ASP A 123 22.76 -5.23 2.82
C ASP A 123 22.04 -4.51 1.68
N PHE A 124 22.06 -3.18 1.72
CA PHE A 124 21.75 -2.34 0.59
C PHE A 124 22.84 -2.45 -0.46
N VAL A 125 22.44 -2.54 -1.73
CA VAL A 125 23.36 -2.80 -2.85
C VAL A 125 23.21 -1.78 -3.96
N TYR A 126 24.28 -1.57 -4.73
CA TYR A 126 24.28 -0.78 -5.96
C TYR A 126 24.58 -1.67 -7.18
N ILE A 127 24.27 -1.18 -8.39
CA ILE A 127 24.53 -1.90 -9.65
C ILE A 127 26.01 -1.77 -10.04
N THR A 128 26.71 -2.89 -10.17
CA THR A 128 28.13 -2.93 -10.57
C THR A 128 28.34 -3.04 -12.07
N GLY A 129 27.32 -3.43 -12.83
CA GLY A 129 27.41 -3.56 -14.28
C GLY A 129 26.16 -4.13 -14.96
N ASN A 130 26.29 -4.45 -16.23
CA ASN A 130 25.22 -5.03 -17.05
C ASN A 130 24.80 -6.40 -16.54
N LYS A 131 23.53 -6.78 -16.77
CA LYS A 131 23.02 -8.11 -16.42
C LYS A 131 23.85 -9.22 -17.08
N VAL A 132 24.16 -10.27 -16.33
CA VAL A 132 24.86 -11.48 -16.80
C VAL A 132 23.93 -12.67 -16.59
N ALA A 133 23.65 -13.42 -17.66
CA ALA A 133 22.72 -14.56 -17.62
C ALA A 133 21.35 -14.24 -16.99
N GLY A 134 20.81 -13.05 -17.28
CA GLY A 134 19.53 -12.59 -16.75
C GLY A 134 19.55 -12.03 -15.32
N ARG A 135 20.69 -12.11 -14.62
CA ARG A 135 20.83 -11.64 -13.22
C ARG A 135 21.43 -10.23 -13.15
N VAL A 136 20.89 -9.38 -12.27
CA VAL A 136 21.51 -8.07 -11.98
C VAL A 136 22.87 -8.27 -11.31
N GLN A 137 23.87 -7.46 -11.65
CA GLN A 137 25.18 -7.52 -10.98
C GLN A 137 25.16 -6.46 -9.88
N VAL A 138 25.31 -6.89 -8.64
CA VAL A 138 25.18 -6.02 -7.48
C VAL A 138 26.31 -6.24 -6.49
N THR A 139 26.60 -5.24 -5.68
CA THR A 139 27.41 -5.41 -4.47
C THR A 139 27.03 -4.36 -3.44
N LYS A 140 27.45 -4.55 -2.20
CA LYS A 140 27.11 -3.66 -1.09
C LYS A 140 27.42 -2.20 -1.38
N ALA A 141 26.44 -1.35 -1.12
CA ALA A 141 26.54 0.10 -1.20
C ALA A 141 27.47 0.64 -0.10
N ASP A 142 28.10 1.77 -0.38
CA ASP A 142 29.11 2.36 0.49
C ASP A 142 28.97 3.87 0.47
N ILE A 143 28.44 4.42 1.56
CA ILE A 143 28.13 5.85 1.65
C ILE A 143 29.37 6.74 1.63
N THR A 144 30.58 6.19 1.76
CA THR A 144 31.84 6.95 1.68
C THR A 144 32.36 7.06 0.24
N ASN A 145 31.75 6.34 -0.71
CA ASN A 145 32.23 6.24 -2.08
C ASN A 145 31.11 6.52 -3.08
N VAL A 146 31.21 7.66 -3.79
CA VAL A 146 30.20 8.10 -4.77
C VAL A 146 29.99 7.10 -5.90
N SER A 147 31.01 6.33 -6.28
CA SER A 147 30.93 5.33 -7.35
C SER A 147 30.23 4.04 -6.92
N LYS A 148 29.89 3.92 -5.62
CA LYS A 148 29.18 2.79 -5.01
C LYS A 148 27.78 3.18 -4.51
N MET A 149 27.32 4.37 -4.90
CA MET A 149 26.00 4.91 -4.62
C MET A 149 25.38 5.37 -5.96
N PRO A 150 24.04 5.42 -6.10
CA PRO A 150 23.03 5.10 -5.10
C PRO A 150 22.86 3.59 -4.88
N ALA A 151 22.40 3.24 -3.68
CA ALA A 151 21.77 1.94 -3.43
C ALA A 151 20.49 1.83 -4.26
N VAL A 152 20.25 0.66 -4.83
CA VAL A 152 19.12 0.34 -5.72
C VAL A 152 18.25 -0.79 -5.18
N GLY A 153 18.49 -1.27 -3.97
CA GLY A 153 17.71 -2.34 -3.37
C GLY A 153 18.45 -2.97 -2.19
N VAL A 154 17.83 -3.98 -1.59
CA VAL A 154 18.40 -4.74 -0.47
C VAL A 154 18.42 -6.23 -0.80
N ILE A 155 19.47 -6.94 -0.38
CA ILE A 155 19.51 -8.40 -0.46
C ILE A 155 18.51 -8.98 0.54
N VAL A 156 17.49 -9.70 0.07
CA VAL A 156 16.44 -10.30 0.92
C VAL A 156 16.64 -11.80 1.11
N SER A 157 17.36 -12.46 0.21
CA SER A 157 17.68 -13.88 0.28
C SER A 157 19.02 -14.16 -0.41
N LYS A 158 19.64 -15.29 -0.07
CA LYS A 158 20.79 -15.84 -0.79
C LYS A 158 20.62 -17.34 -1.00
N ASP A 159 20.66 -17.76 -2.26
CA ASP A 159 20.69 -19.19 -2.62
C ASP A 159 22.07 -19.80 -2.34
N ASN A 160 23.13 -19.01 -2.55
CA ASN A 160 24.53 -19.36 -2.31
C ASN A 160 25.35 -18.08 -2.06
N PRO A 161 26.65 -18.18 -1.71
CA PRO A 161 27.44 -16.99 -1.39
C PRO A 161 27.49 -15.92 -2.49
N THR A 162 27.30 -16.26 -3.76
CA THR A 162 27.41 -15.34 -4.90
C THR A 162 26.09 -15.12 -5.65
N THR A 163 24.99 -15.66 -5.16
CA THR A 163 23.67 -15.57 -5.78
C THR A 163 22.64 -15.11 -4.75
N CYS A 164 21.94 -14.03 -5.04
CA CYS A 164 21.00 -13.38 -4.15
C CYS A 164 19.70 -13.01 -4.86
N ASP A 165 18.64 -12.78 -4.09
CA ASP A 165 17.51 -12.00 -4.54
C ASP A 165 17.58 -10.59 -3.94
N VAL A 166 17.37 -9.59 -4.79
CA VAL A 166 17.39 -8.18 -4.41
C VAL A 166 15.98 -7.62 -4.53
N GLN A 167 15.45 -7.08 -3.43
CA GLN A 167 14.19 -6.35 -3.45
C GLN A 167 14.46 -4.86 -3.71
N TRP A 168 13.84 -4.33 -4.77
CA TRP A 168 14.03 -2.97 -5.27
C TRP A 168 12.95 -2.01 -4.75
N SER A 169 11.75 -2.52 -4.50
CA SER A 169 10.60 -1.77 -4.01
C SER A 169 9.68 -2.64 -3.16
N GLY A 170 8.69 -2.01 -2.52
CA GLY A 170 7.69 -2.69 -1.69
C GLY A 170 8.14 -2.91 -0.25
N GLU A 171 7.38 -3.72 0.48
CA GLU A 171 7.65 -4.02 1.88
C GLU A 171 8.63 -5.20 2.01
N VAL A 172 9.69 -5.00 2.78
CA VAL A 172 10.67 -6.03 3.12
C VAL A 172 10.33 -6.54 4.51
N LEU A 173 9.97 -7.82 4.61
CA LEU A 173 9.54 -8.47 5.86
C LEU A 173 10.63 -9.41 6.40
N GLY A 174 10.95 -9.28 7.69
CA GLY A 174 11.79 -10.25 8.42
C GLY A 174 13.29 -10.22 8.10
N VAL A 175 13.73 -9.31 7.22
CA VAL A 175 15.16 -9.13 6.87
C VAL A 175 15.88 -8.28 7.92
N PHE A 176 15.18 -7.31 8.49
CA PHE A 176 15.76 -6.35 9.43
C PHE A 176 15.34 -6.70 10.87
N THR A 177 16.10 -6.19 11.84
CA THR A 177 15.74 -6.27 13.26
C THR A 177 16.01 -4.93 13.94
N GLY A 178 15.27 -4.64 15.01
CA GLY A 178 15.48 -3.43 15.81
C GLY A 178 15.07 -2.12 15.13
N LEU A 179 14.26 -2.17 14.06
CA LEU A 179 13.72 -0.98 13.44
C LEU A 179 12.74 -0.26 14.39
N THR A 180 12.57 1.05 14.18
CA THR A 180 11.54 1.82 14.89
C THR A 180 10.42 2.20 13.93
N ALA A 181 9.23 1.63 14.11
CA ALA A 181 8.07 1.89 13.27
C ALA A 181 7.78 3.41 13.10
N GLY A 182 7.45 3.80 11.87
CA GLY A 182 7.21 5.19 11.47
C GLY A 182 8.47 6.03 11.25
N ARG A 183 9.68 5.49 11.45
CA ARG A 183 10.93 6.23 11.21
C ARG A 183 11.46 6.02 9.79
N VAL A 184 11.94 7.11 9.20
CA VAL A 184 12.76 7.09 7.99
C VAL A 184 14.12 6.48 8.32
N HIS A 185 14.64 5.64 7.42
CA HIS A 185 15.96 5.05 7.53
C HIS A 185 16.83 5.43 6.31
N TRP A 186 18.14 5.42 6.52
CA TRP A 186 19.18 5.72 5.55
C TRP A 186 20.15 4.54 5.40
N VAL A 187 20.89 4.47 4.29
CA VAL A 187 22.03 3.54 4.19
C VAL A 187 23.13 3.97 5.18
N ASP A 188 23.64 3.05 6.00
CA ASP A 188 24.81 3.27 6.85
C ASP A 188 26.12 2.78 6.18
N THR A 189 27.24 3.08 6.81
CA THR A 189 28.60 2.64 6.42
C THR A 189 28.79 1.13 6.35
N ASP A 190 28.02 0.36 7.10
CA ASP A 190 28.05 -1.11 7.03
C ASP A 190 27.17 -1.69 5.92
N GLY A 191 26.37 -0.84 5.24
CA GLY A 191 25.42 -1.21 4.21
C GLY A 191 24.02 -1.55 4.73
N THR A 192 23.75 -1.42 6.03
CA THR A 192 22.45 -1.72 6.66
C THR A 192 21.61 -0.45 6.88
N PRO A 193 20.31 -0.55 7.18
CA PRO A 193 19.51 0.64 7.49
C PRO A 193 19.85 1.21 8.86
N THR A 194 20.04 2.52 8.92
CA THR A 194 20.19 3.27 10.18
C THR A 194 19.13 4.35 10.30
N ALA A 195 18.64 4.61 11.50
CA ALA A 195 17.81 5.78 11.82
C ALA A 195 18.67 6.99 12.25
N SER A 196 19.98 6.81 12.37
CA SER A 196 20.91 7.84 12.80
C SER A 196 21.63 8.42 11.58
N LEU A 197 21.53 9.73 11.39
CA LEU A 197 22.34 10.39 10.37
C LEU A 197 23.82 10.37 10.78
N PRO A 198 24.75 10.12 9.84
CA PRO A 198 26.17 10.31 10.09
C PRO A 198 26.46 11.70 10.66
N ALA A 199 27.46 11.76 11.54
CA ALA A 199 27.90 13.02 12.15
C ALA A 199 28.30 14.05 11.07
N PRO A 200 28.07 15.35 11.34
CA PRO A 200 28.61 16.41 10.50
C PRO A 200 30.13 16.30 10.26
N GLY A 201 30.57 16.60 9.04
CA GLY A 201 32.00 16.67 8.68
C GLY A 201 32.59 15.41 8.02
N ALA A 202 31.83 14.31 7.92
CA ALA A 202 32.22 13.15 7.15
C ALA A 202 31.80 13.29 5.68
N ASP A 203 32.67 12.90 4.74
CA ASP A 203 32.37 12.84 3.30
C ASP A 203 31.41 11.67 2.99
N HIS A 204 30.18 11.75 3.49
CA HIS A 204 29.15 10.73 3.34
C HIS A 204 28.03 11.18 2.40
N TYR A 205 27.57 10.26 1.56
CA TYR A 205 26.40 10.39 0.70
C TYR A 205 25.18 9.85 1.43
N LEU A 206 24.20 10.70 1.68
CA LEU A 206 22.95 10.30 2.33
C LEU A 206 21.96 9.87 1.27
N GLN A 207 21.41 8.67 1.46
CA GLN A 207 20.28 8.17 0.70
C GLN A 207 19.23 7.65 1.66
N LYS A 208 18.00 8.17 1.53
CA LYS A 208 16.84 7.60 2.19
C LYS A 208 16.49 6.29 1.49
N VAL A 209 16.30 5.22 2.26
CA VAL A 209 15.99 3.89 1.71
C VAL A 209 14.58 3.41 1.97
N GLY A 210 13.93 3.94 3.00
CA GLY A 210 12.60 3.49 3.36
C GLY A 210 12.05 4.09 4.65
N VAL A 211 10.87 3.62 5.02
CA VAL A 211 10.20 3.92 6.29
C VAL A 211 9.82 2.61 6.94
N ALA A 212 10.24 2.40 8.18
CA ALA A 212 9.92 1.18 8.92
C ALA A 212 8.42 1.13 9.24
N THR A 213 7.78 -0.01 8.99
CA THR A 213 6.37 -0.28 9.29
C THR A 213 6.21 -1.02 10.62
N SER A 214 7.22 -1.81 11.02
CA SER A 214 7.33 -2.48 12.33
C SER A 214 8.79 -2.46 12.84
N SER A 215 9.14 -3.34 13.78
CA SER A 215 10.51 -3.57 14.23
C SER A 215 11.37 -4.44 13.29
N ASP A 216 10.72 -5.10 12.34
CA ASP A 216 11.32 -6.10 11.44
C ASP A 216 10.84 -5.93 9.98
N SER A 217 10.09 -4.87 9.69
CA SER A 217 9.58 -4.56 8.36
C SER A 217 9.80 -3.11 7.96
N MET A 218 10.04 -2.89 6.67
CA MET A 218 10.25 -1.58 6.09
C MET A 218 9.75 -1.52 4.65
N VAL A 219 9.03 -0.45 4.32
CA VAL A 219 8.67 -0.13 2.94
C VAL A 219 9.85 0.60 2.28
N LEU A 220 10.37 0.03 1.21
CA LEU A 220 11.46 0.62 0.44
C LEU A 220 10.98 1.79 -0.41
N HIS A 221 11.70 2.90 -0.31
CA HIS A 221 11.55 4.07 -1.15
C HIS A 221 12.87 4.28 -1.86
N ASN A 222 12.98 3.70 -3.04
CA ASN A 222 14.23 3.65 -3.77
C ASN A 222 14.38 4.90 -4.64
N ASP A 223 14.38 6.04 -3.96
CA ASP A 223 14.58 7.32 -4.60
C ASP A 223 16.10 7.40 -4.86
N ALA A 224 16.52 7.35 -6.13
CA ALA A 224 17.94 7.48 -6.51
C ALA A 224 18.55 8.86 -6.20
N ASN A 225 17.87 9.67 -5.37
CA ASN A 225 18.28 10.99 -4.94
C ASN A 225 19.34 10.88 -3.85
N LEU A 226 20.56 11.32 -4.17
CA LEU A 226 21.67 11.42 -3.23
C LEU A 226 21.81 12.84 -2.71
N VAL A 227 21.92 12.99 -1.39
CA VAL A 227 22.25 14.25 -0.75
C VAL A 227 23.67 14.16 -0.20
N LYS A 228 24.62 14.91 -0.77
CA LYS A 228 25.94 15.08 -0.16
C LYS A 228 25.83 16.07 0.98
N ARG A 229 26.21 15.66 2.19
CA ARG A 229 26.21 16.56 3.36
C ARG A 229 27.58 17.24 3.44
N LEU A 230 27.68 18.44 2.87
CA LEU A 230 28.87 19.28 3.01
C LEU A 230 28.83 19.97 4.37
N PHE A 231 29.87 19.81 5.18
CA PHE A 231 30.12 20.62 6.37
C PHE A 231 31.54 21.16 6.30
#